data_AF-A0A7W4E6L1-F1
#
_entry.id   AF-A0A7W4E6L1-F1
#
_cell.length_a   1.000
_cell.length_b   1.000
_cell.length_c   1.000
_cell.angle_alpha   90.00
_cell.angle_beta   90.00
_cell.angle_gamma   90.00
#
_symmetry.space_group_name_H-M   'P 1'
#
loop_
_entity.id
_entity.type
_entity.pdbx_description
1 polymer ?
#
loop_
_entity_poly.entity_id
_entity_poly.type
_entity_poly.pdbx_seq_one_letter_code
_entity_poly.pdbx_strand_id
1 'polypeptide(L)'
;MRELGFRVLDKETNDYGLSDFLLLDSNGKLMFFNFAGDSVKIQYVNQKNFIVEHATGVLDKNGKMIYVGDIIRMRFPHDKRFIDNFVVVEDKASPYIGLLTEPKCTEVFVLARRLSSQYEIIGDIHHNPELLDKDQSNEEE
;
A
#
# COMPACT_ATOMS: atom_id res chain seq x y z
N MET A 1 18.88 0.06 5.79
CA MET A 1 17.93 0.95 6.48
C MET A 1 16.66 0.96 5.64
N ARG A 2 15.49 0.68 6.22
CA ARG A 2 14.20 0.79 5.53
C ARG A 2 13.85 2.28 5.44
N GLU A 3 13.44 2.76 4.27
CA GLU A 3 12.91 4.13 4.17
C GLU A 3 11.59 4.20 4.93
N LEU A 4 11.47 5.18 5.83
CA LEU A 4 10.24 5.49 6.53
C LEU A 4 9.43 6.42 5.64
N GLY A 5 8.22 6.00 5.27
CA GLY A 5 7.31 6.77 4.44
C GLY A 5 5.88 6.36 4.71
N PHE A 6 4.95 7.27 4.48
CA PHE A 6 3.52 7.08 4.71
C PHE A 6 2.76 7.73 3.57
N ARG A 7 1.65 7.11 3.16
CA ARG A 7 0.60 7.80 2.42
C ARG A 7 -0.68 7.73 3.24
N VAL A 8 -1.55 8.71 3.08
CA VAL A 8 -2.79 8.78 3.85
C VAL A 8 -3.96 8.89 2.88
N LEU A 9 -4.82 7.88 2.88
CA LEU A 9 -6.08 7.92 2.16
C LEU A 9 -7.08 8.76 2.95
N ASP A 10 -7.64 9.79 2.33
CA ASP A 10 -8.87 10.42 2.78
C ASP A 10 -10.06 9.62 2.22
N LYS A 11 -10.87 9.04 3.10
CA LYS A 11 -12.04 8.25 2.71
C LYS A 11 -13.22 9.08 2.23
N GLU A 12 -13.27 10.37 2.55
CA GLU A 12 -14.36 11.24 2.09
C GLU A 12 -14.19 11.58 0.61
N THR A 13 -12.96 11.87 0.19
CA THR A 13 -12.63 12.18 -1.20
C THR A 13 -12.16 10.96 -2.00
N ASN A 14 -11.80 9.88 -1.31
CA ASN A 14 -11.16 8.69 -1.87
C ASN A 14 -9.89 9.05 -2.64
N ASP A 15 -8.97 9.79 -1.99
CA ASP A 15 -7.71 10.21 -2.58
C ASP A 15 -6.56 10.27 -1.55
N TYR A 16 -5.31 10.29 -2.05
CA TYR A 16 -4.09 10.36 -1.25
C TYR A 16 -3.44 11.75 -1.17
N GLY A 17 -4.03 12.76 -1.79
CA GLY A 17 -3.49 14.10 -2.02
C GLY A 17 -3.31 14.93 -0.74
N LEU A 18 -3.95 14.55 0.37
CA LEU A 18 -3.76 15.21 1.65
C LEU A 18 -2.52 14.74 2.43
N SER A 19 -1.79 13.73 1.94
CA SER A 19 -0.63 13.15 2.65
C SER A 19 0.39 14.21 3.08
N ASP A 20 0.69 15.18 2.22
CA ASP A 20 1.68 16.24 2.49
C ASP A 20 1.18 17.34 3.44
N PHE A 21 -0.12 17.38 3.74
CA PHE A 21 -0.76 18.38 4.58
C PHE A 21 -1.15 17.85 5.96
N LEU A 22 -0.79 16.60 6.26
CA LEU A 22 -1.08 15.94 7.52
C LEU A 22 0.16 15.85 8.40
N LEU A 23 -0.03 16.11 9.69
CA LEU A 23 0.97 16.00 10.75
C LEU A 23 0.51 14.96 11.77
N LEU A 24 1.46 14.25 12.37
CA LEU A 24 1.23 13.38 13.52
C LEU A 24 1.74 14.06 14.78
N ASP A 25 0.89 14.17 15.81
CA ASP A 25 1.34 14.56 17.14
C ASP A 25 2.03 13.40 17.87
N SER A 26 2.59 13.67 19.05
CA SER A 26 3.27 12.67 19.88
C SER A 26 2.35 11.57 20.44
N ASN A 27 1.03 11.75 20.36
CA ASN A 27 0.03 10.76 20.75
C ASN A 27 -0.51 9.97 19.54
N GLY A 28 0.08 10.16 18.35
CA GLY A 28 -0.36 9.52 17.12
C GLY A 28 -1.64 10.13 16.53
N LYS A 29 -2.01 11.35 16.91
CA LYS A 29 -3.18 12.03 16.34
C LYS A 29 -2.83 12.80 15.08
N LEU A 30 -3.65 12.59 14.05
CA LEU A 30 -3.57 13.37 12.82
C LEU A 30 -4.07 14.80 13.02
N MET A 31 -3.31 15.74 12.48
CA MET A 31 -3.64 17.15 12.38
C MET A 31 -3.48 17.57 10.91
N PHE A 32 -4.40 18.37 10.42
CA PHE A 32 -4.27 18.99 9.11
C PHE A 32 -3.68 20.38 9.27
N PHE A 33 -2.71 20.73 8.43
CA PHE A 33 -2.23 22.10 8.32
C PHE A 33 -2.54 22.68 6.95
N ASN A 34 -2.97 23.93 6.94
CA ASN A 34 -3.18 24.68 5.70
C ASN A 34 -2.76 26.13 5.85
N PHE A 35 -2.41 26.72 4.71
CA PHE A 35 -2.11 28.13 4.59
C PHE A 35 -3.42 28.91 4.39
N ALA A 36 -3.62 29.94 5.20
CA ALA A 36 -4.69 30.92 5.07
C ALA A 36 -4.05 32.30 4.93
N GLY A 37 -3.65 32.65 3.70
CA GLY A 37 -2.79 33.81 3.44
C GLY A 37 -1.41 33.59 4.09
N ASP A 38 -0.96 34.57 4.86
CA ASP A 38 0.33 34.51 5.58
C ASP A 38 0.25 33.73 6.91
N SER A 39 -0.92 33.15 7.24
CA SER A 39 -1.12 32.37 8.46
C SER A 39 -1.15 30.87 8.20
N VAL A 40 -0.60 30.10 9.13
CA VAL A 40 -0.74 28.64 9.17
C VAL A 40 -1.84 28.29 10.17
N LYS A 41 -2.83 27.53 9.74
CA LYS A 41 -3.83 26.92 10.62
C LYS A 41 -3.50 25.46 10.80
N ILE A 42 -3.57 24.99 12.04
CA ILE A 42 -3.39 23.58 12.42
C ILE A 42 -4.66 23.16 13.15
N GLN A 43 -5.26 22.06 12.73
CA GLN A 43 -6.49 21.54 13.33
C GLN A 43 -6.45 20.02 13.43
N TYR A 44 -6.94 19.48 14.54
CA TYR A 44 -7.17 18.04 14.63
C TYR A 44 -8.24 17.62 13.64
N VAL A 45 -8.01 16.51 12.96
CA VAL A 45 -8.99 15.91 12.06
C VAL A 45 -9.73 14.76 12.74
N ASN A 46 -10.87 14.39 12.19
CA ASN A 46 -11.50 13.13 12.55
C ASN A 46 -10.68 11.98 11.97
N GLN A 47 -9.81 11.36 12.78
CA GLN A 47 -8.93 10.26 12.35
C GLN A 47 -9.68 9.10 11.71
N LYS A 48 -10.96 8.90 12.04
CA LYS A 48 -11.77 7.87 11.43
C LYS A 48 -11.99 8.10 9.94
N ASN A 49 -11.73 9.29 9.40
CA ASN A 49 -11.85 9.58 7.97
C ASN A 49 -10.60 9.18 7.18
N PHE A 50 -9.50 8.86 7.87
CA PHE A 50 -8.20 8.63 7.23
C PHE A 50 -7.74 7.19 7.41
N ILE A 51 -7.03 6.66 6.41
CA ILE A 51 -6.28 5.40 6.51
C ILE A 51 -4.81 5.74 6.27
N VAL A 52 -3.95 5.43 7.24
CA VAL A 52 -2.51 5.62 7.13
C VAL A 52 -1.88 4.31 6.66
N GLU A 53 -1.15 4.38 5.54
CA GLU A 53 -0.54 3.21 4.91
C GLU A 53 0.99 3.36 4.88
N HIS A 54 1.70 2.30 5.27
CA HIS A 54 3.15 2.30 5.40
C HIS A 54 3.85 2.04 4.07
N ALA A 55 4.86 2.85 3.75
CA ALA A 55 5.80 2.55 2.67
C ALA A 55 6.65 1.33 3.04
N THR A 56 6.87 0.44 2.07
CA THR A 56 7.63 -0.79 2.31
C THR A 56 9.15 -0.58 2.21
N GLY A 57 9.58 0.51 1.58
CA GLY A 57 10.97 0.75 1.18
C GLY A 57 11.43 -0.11 -0.01
N VAL A 58 10.50 -0.81 -0.67
CA VAL A 58 10.74 -1.59 -1.89
C VAL A 58 10.07 -0.86 -3.05
N LEU A 59 10.82 -0.66 -4.13
CA LEU A 59 10.30 -0.14 -5.38
C LEU A 59 9.82 -1.31 -6.25
N ASP A 60 8.79 -1.08 -7.05
CA ASP A 60 8.35 -1.99 -8.10
C ASP A 60 9.29 -1.92 -9.33
N LYS A 61 8.98 -2.69 -10.38
CA LYS A 61 9.76 -2.74 -11.63
C LYS A 61 9.82 -1.39 -12.36
N ASN A 62 8.88 -0.48 -12.09
CA ASN A 62 8.78 0.85 -12.68
C ASN A 62 9.40 1.94 -11.78
N GLY A 63 10.00 1.57 -10.64
CA GLY A 63 10.60 2.50 -9.70
C GLY A 63 9.59 3.19 -8.77
N LYS A 64 8.33 2.75 -8.73
CA LYS A 64 7.30 3.28 -7.83
C LYS A 64 7.41 2.62 -6.45
N MET A 65 7.31 3.41 -5.38
CA MET A 65 7.29 2.90 -4.01
C MET A 65 6.06 2.02 -3.79
N ILE A 66 6.27 0.80 -3.28
CA ILE A 66 5.20 -0.09 -2.84
C ILE A 66 4.79 0.29 -1.42
N TYR A 67 3.49 0.36 -1.17
CA TYR A 67 2.87 0.60 0.14
C TYR A 67 2.05 -0.62 0.58
N VAL A 68 1.82 -0.75 1.89
CA VAL A 68 0.80 -1.66 2.42
C VAL A 68 -0.55 -1.27 1.82
N GLY A 69 -1.33 -2.26 1.38
CA GLY A 69 -2.59 -2.07 0.68
C GLY A 69 -2.47 -2.02 -0.85
N ASP A 70 -1.26 -1.90 -1.40
CA ASP A 70 -1.06 -2.02 -2.85
C ASP A 70 -1.37 -3.44 -3.34
N ILE A 71 -1.91 -3.52 -4.55
CA ILE A 71 -2.09 -4.76 -5.29
C ILE A 71 -0.97 -4.86 -6.31
N ILE A 72 -0.16 -5.91 -6.20
CA ILE A 72 0.94 -6.17 -7.10
C ILE A 72 0.68 -7.40 -7.96
N ARG A 73 1.02 -7.31 -9.25
CA ARG A 73 1.05 -8.46 -10.16
C ARG A 73 2.45 -9.03 -10.20
N MET A 74 2.59 -10.33 -9.95
CA MET A 74 3.88 -11.03 -10.04
C MET A 74 3.70 -12.53 -10.24
N ARG A 75 4.80 -13.21 -10.60
CA ARG A 75 4.85 -14.67 -10.61
C ARG A 75 4.81 -15.23 -9.19
N PHE A 76 4.16 -16.38 -8.99
CA PHE A 76 4.15 -17.05 -7.68
C PHE A 76 5.58 -17.35 -7.21
N PRO A 77 5.91 -17.12 -5.92
CA PRO A 77 7.27 -17.33 -5.40
C PRO A 77 7.80 -18.76 -5.55
N HIS A 78 6.93 -19.76 -5.32
CA HIS A 78 7.29 -21.18 -5.38
C HIS A 78 7.07 -21.80 -6.76
N ASP A 79 6.03 -21.38 -7.50
CA ASP A 79 5.75 -21.87 -8.84
C ASP A 79 5.66 -20.72 -9.84
N LYS A 80 6.80 -20.39 -10.43
CA LYS A 80 6.92 -19.23 -11.33
C LYS A 80 6.13 -19.34 -12.63
N ARG A 81 5.48 -20.48 -12.90
CA ARG A 81 4.62 -20.65 -14.09
C ARG A 81 3.33 -19.83 -13.97
N PHE A 82 2.86 -19.61 -12.75
CA PHE A 82 1.63 -18.87 -12.48
C PHE A 82 1.94 -17.40 -12.15
N ILE A 83 1.10 -16.50 -12.66
CA ILE A 83 1.09 -15.07 -12.36
C ILE A 83 -0.22 -14.79 -11.64
N ASP A 84 -0.17 -13.99 -10.59
CA ASP A 84 -1.36 -13.59 -9.85
C ASP A 84 -1.19 -12.19 -9.26
N ASN A 85 -2.31 -11.71 -8.71
CA ASN A 85 -2.38 -10.47 -7.97
C ASN A 85 -2.28 -10.76 -6.48
N PHE A 86 -1.40 -10.01 -5.80
CA PHE A 86 -1.15 -10.13 -4.37
C PHE A 86 -1.40 -8.78 -3.71
N VAL A 87 -2.06 -8.79 -2.57
CA VAL A 87 -2.15 -7.63 -1.68
C VAL A 87 -0.89 -7.57 -0.83
N VAL A 88 -0.32 -6.37 -0.72
CA VAL A 88 0.77 -6.09 0.22
C VAL A 88 0.19 -5.90 1.61
N VAL A 89 0.59 -6.75 2.55
CA VAL A 89 0.00 -6.81 3.90
C VAL A 89 1.05 -6.70 4.99
N GLU A 90 0.68 -6.17 6.14
CA GLU A 90 1.45 -6.34 7.37
C GLU A 90 1.13 -7.69 7.99
N ASP A 91 2.14 -8.54 8.18
CA ASP A 91 1.96 -9.79 8.88
C ASP A 91 1.85 -9.51 10.39
N LYS A 92 0.70 -9.80 11.00
CA LYS A 92 0.53 -9.60 12.46
C LYS A 92 1.40 -10.53 13.30
N ALA A 93 1.86 -11.64 12.74
CA ALA A 93 2.73 -12.61 13.41
C ALA A 93 4.22 -12.29 13.21
N SER A 94 4.58 -11.30 12.40
CA SER A 94 5.95 -11.07 11.96
C SER A 94 6.26 -9.60 11.72
N PRO A 95 7.48 -9.10 11.99
CA PRO A 95 7.82 -7.69 11.69
C PRO A 95 7.94 -7.39 10.18
N TYR A 96 7.66 -8.37 9.31
CA TYR A 96 7.80 -8.25 7.86
C TYR A 96 6.49 -7.79 7.21
N ILE A 97 6.67 -7.06 6.12
CA ILE A 97 5.60 -6.80 5.17
C ILE A 97 5.64 -7.94 4.15
N GLY A 98 4.48 -8.48 3.84
CA GLY A 98 4.34 -9.63 2.98
C GLY A 98 3.32 -9.44 1.87
N LEU A 99 3.06 -10.54 1.18
CA LEU A 99 2.22 -10.65 0.00
C LEU A 99 1.22 -11.77 0.24
N LEU A 100 -0.05 -11.47 0.06
CA LEU A 100 -1.15 -12.39 0.31
C LEU A 100 -2.10 -12.41 -0.89
N THR A 101 -2.63 -13.59 -1.21
CA THR A 101 -3.60 -13.76 -2.31
C THR A 101 -4.69 -14.73 -1.86
N GLU A 102 -5.67 -14.22 -1.11
CA GLU A 102 -6.82 -15.01 -0.67
C GLU A 102 -7.92 -15.04 -1.75
N PRO A 103 -8.66 -16.15 -1.89
CA PRO A 103 -8.56 -17.41 -1.13
C PRO A 103 -7.55 -18.41 -1.71
N LYS A 104 -6.84 -18.06 -2.79
CA LYS A 104 -5.96 -18.99 -3.54
C LYS A 104 -4.77 -19.48 -2.72
N CYS A 105 -4.23 -18.65 -1.84
CA CYS A 105 -3.14 -18.98 -0.94
C CYS A 105 -3.26 -18.17 0.36
N THR A 106 -3.26 -18.87 1.49
CA THR A 106 -3.30 -18.25 2.83
C THR A 106 -1.90 -18.01 3.42
N GLU A 107 -0.85 -18.41 2.72
CA GLU A 107 0.53 -18.14 3.13
C GLU A 107 0.93 -16.71 2.76
N VAL A 108 1.52 -16.01 3.72
CA VAL A 108 2.08 -14.67 3.51
C VAL A 108 3.51 -14.81 3.01
N PHE A 109 3.76 -14.45 1.76
CA PHE A 109 5.10 -14.46 1.19
C PHE A 109 5.85 -13.18 1.54
N VAL A 110 7.14 -13.28 1.85
CA VAL A 110 7.95 -12.09 2.19
C VAL A 110 8.10 -11.18 0.95
N LEU A 111 7.77 -9.89 1.12
CA LEU A 111 8.09 -8.86 0.13
C LEU A 111 9.61 -8.60 0.14
N ALA A 112 10.34 -9.20 -0.80
CA ALA A 112 11.79 -9.18 -0.82
C ALA A 112 12.32 -8.16 -1.83
N ARG A 113 13.11 -7.19 -1.36
CA ARG A 113 13.73 -6.14 -2.21
C ARG A 113 14.47 -6.68 -3.43
N ARG A 114 15.12 -7.84 -3.32
CA ARG A 114 15.86 -8.50 -4.41
C ARG A 114 14.98 -8.93 -5.60
N LEU A 115 13.66 -8.97 -5.41
CA LEU A 115 12.67 -9.35 -6.41
C LEU A 115 11.92 -8.11 -6.95
N SER A 116 12.38 -6.89 -6.68
CA SER A 116 11.73 -5.64 -7.11
C SER A 116 11.36 -5.62 -8.60
N SER A 117 12.22 -6.17 -9.46
CA SER A 117 11.99 -6.25 -10.91
C SER A 117 10.83 -7.17 -11.32
N GLN A 118 10.30 -7.97 -10.40
CA GLN A 118 9.17 -8.87 -10.63
C GLN A 118 7.86 -8.31 -10.12
N TYR A 119 7.90 -7.20 -9.36
CA TYR A 119 6.72 -6.57 -8.80
C TYR A 119 6.20 -5.50 -9.75
N GLU A 120 4.91 -5.51 -10.02
CA GLU A 120 4.23 -4.45 -10.75
C GLU A 120 3.04 -4.00 -9.94
N ILE A 121 3.03 -2.74 -9.50
CA ILE A 121 1.85 -2.18 -8.85
C ILE A 121 0.77 -1.97 -9.93
N ILE A 122 -0.38 -2.63 -9.76
CA ILE A 122 -1.51 -2.54 -10.69
C ILE A 122 -2.73 -1.83 -10.10
N GLY A 123 -2.72 -1.52 -8.80
CA GLY A 123 -3.80 -0.84 -8.10
C GLY A 123 -3.59 -0.91 -6.59
N ASP A 124 -4.64 -0.58 -5.84
CA ASP A 124 -4.71 -0.75 -4.39
C ASP A 124 -6.10 -1.25 -3.96
N ILE A 125 -6.21 -1.73 -2.72
CA ILE A 125 -7.45 -2.32 -2.19
C ILE A 125 -8.61 -1.33 -2.05
N HIS A 126 -8.35 -0.02 -2.09
CA HIS A 126 -9.35 1.02 -1.91
C HIS A 126 -9.96 1.46 -3.24
N HIS A 127 -9.13 1.56 -4.29
CA HIS A 127 -9.55 2.01 -5.61
C HIS A 127 -9.80 0.88 -6.60
N ASN A 128 -9.18 -0.29 -6.39
CA ASN A 128 -9.20 -1.41 -7.34
C ASN A 128 -9.50 -2.78 -6.69
N PRO A 129 -10.51 -2.90 -5.81
CA PRO A 129 -10.83 -4.18 -5.17
C PRO A 129 -11.16 -5.30 -6.18
N GLU A 130 -11.69 -4.95 -7.35
CA GLU A 130 -12.03 -5.88 -8.44
C GLU A 130 -10.83 -6.64 -9.04
N LEU A 131 -9.60 -6.21 -8.75
CA LEU A 131 -8.38 -6.90 -9.18
C LEU A 131 -8.11 -8.19 -8.37
N LEU A 132 -8.78 -8.37 -7.23
CA LEU A 132 -8.64 -9.56 -6.37
C LEU A 132 -9.70 -10.63 -6.66
N ASP A 133 -10.86 -10.22 -7.17
CA ASP A 133 -12.02 -11.10 -7.38
C ASP A 133 -12.00 -11.85 -8.72
N LYS A 134 -10.94 -11.74 -9.51
CA LYS A 134 -10.87 -12.40 -10.82
C LYS A 134 -10.00 -13.66 -10.76
N ASP A 135 -10.64 -14.80 -10.97
CA ASP A 135 -10.01 -15.97 -11.59
C ASP A 135 -9.57 -15.59 -13.01
N GLN A 136 -8.49 -14.81 -13.14
CA GLN A 136 -7.72 -14.75 -14.38
C GLN A 136 -6.86 -16.00 -14.49
N SER A 137 -7.51 -17.16 -14.50
CA SER A 137 -6.92 -18.34 -15.12
C SER A 137 -6.80 -18.04 -16.61
N ASN A 138 -5.55 -17.84 -17.04
CA ASN A 138 -5.08 -17.84 -18.42
C ASN A 138 -5.47 -16.62 -19.26
N GLU A 139 -4.49 -15.78 -19.56
CA GLU A 139 -4.27 -15.33 -20.94
C GLU A 139 -2.78 -14.99 -21.11
N GLU A 140 -2.24 -15.53 -22.18
CA GLU A 140 -0.84 -15.61 -22.58
C GLU A 140 -0.29 -14.23 -22.99
N GLU A 141 0.96 -13.93 -22.59
CA GLU A 141 2.13 -13.65 -23.45
C GLU A 141 3.37 -13.35 -22.59
#